data_AF-A0A934BFJ6-F1
#
_entry.id   AF-A0A934BFJ6-F1
#
_cell.length_a   1.000
_cell.length_b   1.000
_cell.length_c   1.000
_cell.angle_alpha   90.00
_cell.angle_beta   90.00
_cell.angle_gamma   90.00
#
_symmetry.space_group_name_H-M   'P 1'
#
loop_
_entity.id
_entity.type
_entity.pdbx_description
1 polymer ?
#
loop_
_entity_poly.entity_id
_entity_poly.type
_entity_poly.pdbx_seq_one_letter_code
_entity_poly.pdbx_strand_id
1 'polypeptide(L)'
;VDPFLGEGIYYAIRSAQLAAKIVSEEIRNNEVDLNRYDELVAAELYPELRAAAKLGRLVYSFPGLWYNILESEPSLMESYYDVIRGEKKYEGFYKDIISRIKTRPWKLAIRWIKGFFRSKGR
;
A
#
# COMPACT_ATOMS: atom_id res chain seq x y z
N VAL A 1 8.40 4.39 6.28
CA VAL A 1 7.00 4.78 5.97
C VAL A 1 6.99 5.49 4.63
N ASP A 2 6.11 5.06 3.73
CA ASP A 2 5.98 5.61 2.38
C ASP A 2 4.82 6.63 2.35
N PRO A 3 5.02 7.90 1.95
CA PRO A 3 3.95 8.90 1.89
C PRO A 3 2.96 8.67 0.74
N PHE A 4 3.25 7.74 -0.18
CA PHE A 4 2.54 7.58 -1.44
C PHE A 4 1.01 7.43 -1.31
N LEU A 5 0.52 6.83 -0.22
CA LEU A 5 -0.92 6.62 0.03
C LEU A 5 -1.44 7.25 1.34
N GLY A 6 -0.70 8.20 1.94
CA GLY A 6 -1.13 8.86 3.19
C GLY A 6 -1.01 8.00 4.46
N GLU A 7 -0.20 6.95 4.38
CA GLU A 7 -0.19 5.82 5.30
C GLU A 7 0.32 6.11 6.71
N GLY A 8 1.24 7.07 6.84
CA GLY A 8 1.82 7.39 8.15
C GLY A 8 0.76 7.81 9.17
N ILE A 9 -0.25 8.58 8.72
CA ILE A 9 -1.31 9.09 9.60
C ILE A 9 -2.30 7.98 9.92
N TYR A 10 -2.74 7.20 8.93
CA TYR A 10 -3.67 6.10 9.14
C TYR A 10 -3.12 5.08 10.15
N TYR A 11 -1.89 4.56 9.92
CA TYR A 11 -1.33 3.56 10.82
C TYR A 11 -0.96 4.15 12.19
N ALA A 12 -0.56 5.43 12.28
CA ALA A 12 -0.35 6.07 13.58
C ALA A 12 -1.64 6.11 14.41
N ILE A 13 -2.76 6.53 13.79
CA ILE A 13 -4.07 6.56 14.45
C ILE A 13 -4.51 5.14 14.82
N ARG A 14 -4.39 4.18 13.89
CA ARG A 14 -4.80 2.79 14.16
C ARG A 14 -3.97 2.15 15.28
N SER A 15 -2.65 2.35 15.26
CA SER A 15 -1.76 1.88 16.32
C SER A 15 -2.10 2.52 17.66
N ALA A 16 -2.39 3.82 17.69
CA ALA A 16 -2.83 4.51 18.91
C ALA A 16 -4.15 3.97 19.47
N GLN A 17 -5.11 3.63 18.60
CA GLN A 17 -6.37 2.99 19.01
C GLN A 17 -6.12 1.61 19.64
N LEU A 18 -5.25 0.79 19.04
CA LEU A 18 -4.87 -0.51 19.59
C LEU A 18 -4.17 -0.36 20.94
N ALA A 19 -3.21 0.56 21.06
CA ALA A 19 -2.50 0.84 22.30
C ALA A 19 -3.47 1.31 23.40
N ALA A 20 -4.33 2.28 23.11
CA ALA A 20 -5.31 2.80 24.07
C ALA A 20 -6.26 1.70 24.57
N LYS A 21 -6.71 0.81 23.68
CA LYS A 21 -7.55 -0.33 24.04
C LYS A 21 -6.82 -1.28 25.00
N ILE A 22 -5.63 -1.73 24.65
CA ILE A 22 -4.88 -2.71 25.46
C ILE A 22 -4.51 -2.10 26.81
N VAL A 23 -3.94 -0.89 26.84
CA VAL A 23 -3.60 -0.22 28.10
C VAL A 23 -4.81 -0.06 29.01
N SER A 24 -5.99 0.29 28.47
CA SER A 24 -7.21 0.39 29.26
C SER A 24 -7.70 -0.96 29.80
N GLU A 25 -7.50 -2.06 29.07
CA GLU A 25 -7.86 -3.42 29.50
C GLU A 25 -6.91 -3.90 30.61
N GLU A 26 -5.61 -3.71 30.43
CA GLU A 26 -4.56 -4.09 31.39
C GLU A 26 -4.72 -3.35 32.73
N ILE A 27 -4.93 -2.02 32.69
CA ILE A 27 -5.18 -1.21 33.89
C ILE A 27 -6.41 -1.74 34.66
N ARG A 28 -7.48 -2.14 33.95
CA ARG A 28 -8.69 -2.67 34.58
C ARG A 28 -8.47 -4.05 35.21
N ASN A 29 -7.60 -4.86 34.62
CA ASN A 29 -7.27 -6.20 35.11
C ASN A 29 -6.14 -6.17 36.17
N ASN A 30 -5.54 -5.00 36.42
CA ASN A 30 -4.36 -4.83 37.28
C ASN A 30 -3.15 -5.65 36.79
N GLU A 31 -3.05 -5.80 35.47
CA GLU A 31 -1.98 -6.47 34.73
C GLU A 31 -1.13 -5.41 33.98
N VAL A 32 0.05 -5.80 33.48
CA VAL A 32 0.96 -4.91 32.73
C VAL A 32 1.48 -5.61 31.46
N ASP A 33 0.74 -6.58 30.94
CA ASP A 33 1.17 -7.34 29.78
C ASP A 33 0.74 -6.65 28.47
N LEU A 34 1.73 -6.06 27.79
CA LEU A 34 1.50 -5.40 26.49
C LEU A 34 1.81 -6.30 25.29
N ASN A 35 2.16 -7.58 25.49
CA ASN A 35 2.45 -8.51 24.37
C ASN A 35 1.29 -8.59 23.40
N ARG A 36 0.05 -8.50 23.91
CA ARG A 36 -1.17 -8.49 23.08
C ARG A 36 -1.25 -7.31 22.12
N TYR A 37 -0.68 -6.16 22.48
CA TYR A 37 -0.57 -5.03 21.55
C TYR A 37 0.38 -5.36 20.39
N ASP A 38 1.55 -5.94 20.69
CA ASP A 38 2.54 -6.30 19.67
C ASP A 38 2.00 -7.38 18.71
N GLU A 39 1.26 -8.37 19.24
CA GLU A 39 0.58 -9.40 18.44
C GLU A 39 -0.45 -8.78 17.49
N LEU A 40 -1.28 -7.86 17.98
CA LEU A 40 -2.29 -7.17 17.16
C LEU A 40 -1.66 -6.28 16.09
N VAL A 41 -0.60 -5.54 16.44
CA VAL A 41 0.14 -4.73 15.46
C VAL A 41 0.78 -5.63 14.39
N ALA A 42 1.38 -6.75 14.78
CA ALA A 42 1.99 -7.68 13.86
C ALA A 42 0.96 -8.36 12.93
N ALA A 43 -0.23 -8.67 13.44
CA ALA A 43 -1.30 -9.29 12.69
C ALA A 43 -2.02 -8.29 11.76
N GLU A 44 -2.31 -7.08 12.24
CA GLU A 44 -3.12 -6.10 11.51
C GLU A 44 -2.29 -5.17 10.63
N LEU A 45 -1.19 -4.61 11.14
CA LEU A 45 -0.48 -3.51 10.48
C LEU A 45 0.69 -4.00 9.62
N TYR A 46 1.44 -5.00 10.06
CA TYR A 46 2.65 -5.44 9.33
C TYR A 46 2.38 -5.96 7.92
N PRO A 47 1.32 -6.75 7.63
CA PRO A 47 1.02 -7.16 6.27
C PRO A 47 0.79 -5.97 5.34
N GLU A 48 0.08 -4.96 5.81
CA GLU A 48 -0.24 -3.76 5.02
C GLU A 48 0.99 -2.89 4.80
N LEU A 49 1.79 -2.63 5.85
CA LEU A 49 3.07 -1.92 5.74
C LEU A 49 4.06 -2.61 4.80
N ARG A 50 4.08 -3.96 4.78
CA ARG A 50 4.91 -4.72 3.83
C ARG A 50 4.39 -4.60 2.41
N ALA A 51 3.08 -4.60 2.19
CA ALA A 51 2.48 -4.41 0.88
C ALA A 51 2.79 -3.00 0.34
N ALA A 52 2.65 -1.99 1.19
CA ALA A 52 3.03 -0.62 0.89
C ALA A 52 4.51 -0.48 0.52
N ALA A 53 5.42 -1.07 1.31
CA ALA A 53 6.85 -1.05 1.02
C ALA A 53 7.21 -1.76 -0.31
N LYS A 54 6.41 -2.73 -0.77
CA LYS A 54 6.56 -3.35 -2.10
C LYS A 54 6.03 -2.43 -3.19
N LEU A 55 4.88 -1.80 -2.96
CA LEU A 55 4.28 -0.85 -3.89
C LEU A 55 5.20 0.36 -4.11
N GLY A 56 5.65 1.01 -3.03
CA GLY A 56 6.57 2.14 -3.10
C GLY A 56 7.85 1.79 -3.86
N ARG A 57 8.43 0.59 -3.63
CA ARG A 57 9.55 0.11 -4.43
C ARG A 57 9.24 0.05 -5.93
N LEU A 58 8.06 -0.44 -6.33
CA LEU A 58 7.65 -0.48 -7.73
C LEU A 58 7.49 0.93 -8.31
N VAL A 59 6.81 1.81 -7.59
CA VAL A 59 6.52 3.19 -8.01
C VAL A 59 7.81 3.99 -8.18
N TYR A 60 8.69 3.96 -7.18
CA TYR A 60 9.91 4.76 -7.17
C TYR A 60 11.01 4.18 -8.07
N SER A 61 11.09 2.86 -8.22
CA SER A 61 12.10 2.25 -9.11
C SER A 61 11.69 2.31 -10.57
N PHE A 62 10.38 2.33 -10.87
CA PHE A 62 9.86 2.28 -12.24
C PHE A 62 8.74 3.30 -12.49
N PRO A 63 8.99 4.61 -12.34
CA PRO A 63 7.96 5.64 -12.44
C PRO A 63 7.26 5.65 -13.81
N GLY A 64 7.97 5.35 -14.90
CA GLY A 64 7.39 5.25 -16.23
C GLY A 64 6.45 4.05 -16.40
N LEU A 65 6.72 2.92 -15.72
CA LEU A 65 5.80 1.78 -15.71
C LEU A 65 4.55 2.11 -14.90
N TRP A 66 4.74 2.72 -13.73
CA TRP A 66 3.64 3.16 -12.88
C TRP A 66 2.69 4.13 -13.59
N TYR A 67 3.23 5.16 -14.24
CA TYR A 67 2.45 6.10 -15.04
C TYR A 67 1.63 5.39 -16.12
N ASN A 68 2.25 4.46 -16.87
CA ASN A 68 1.56 3.71 -17.92
C ASN A 68 0.44 2.83 -17.35
N ILE A 69 0.64 2.20 -16.19
CA ILE A 69 -0.38 1.39 -15.53
C ILE A 69 -1.58 2.27 -15.19
N LEU A 70 -1.37 3.39 -14.50
CA LEU A 70 -2.43 4.32 -14.12
C LEU A 70 -3.18 4.88 -15.34
N GLU A 71 -2.45 5.32 -16.36
CA GLU A 71 -3.04 5.86 -17.59
C GLU A 71 -3.86 4.81 -18.36
N SER A 72 -3.43 3.55 -18.34
CA SER A 72 -4.11 2.47 -19.08
C SER A 72 -5.33 1.88 -18.37
N GLU A 73 -5.46 2.10 -17.06
CA GLU A 73 -6.44 1.40 -16.23
C GLU A 73 -7.08 2.34 -15.19
N PRO A 74 -8.07 3.17 -15.60
CA PRO A 74 -8.73 4.12 -14.71
C PRO A 74 -9.37 3.49 -13.46
N SER A 75 -9.82 2.23 -13.54
CA SER A 75 -10.37 1.51 -12.39
C SER A 75 -9.34 1.14 -11.32
N LEU A 76 -8.03 1.25 -11.61
CA LEU A 76 -7.01 1.19 -10.55
C LEU A 76 -7.00 2.47 -9.71
N MET A 77 -7.40 3.63 -10.26
CA MET A 77 -7.53 4.85 -9.47
C MET A 77 -8.70 4.77 -8.50
N GLU A 78 -9.83 4.19 -8.91
CA GLU A 78 -10.94 3.91 -7.98
C GLU A 78 -10.48 3.00 -6.84
N SER A 79 -9.81 1.88 -7.18
CA SER A 79 -9.27 0.99 -6.15
C SER A 79 -8.20 1.65 -5.27
N TYR A 80 -7.49 2.65 -5.77
CA TYR A 80 -6.53 3.44 -5.01
C TYR A 80 -7.25 4.38 -4.02
N TYR A 81 -8.35 5.01 -4.45
CA TYR A 81 -9.19 5.81 -3.56
C TYR A 81 -9.85 4.97 -2.46
N ASP A 82 -10.29 3.74 -2.77
CA ASP A 82 -10.84 2.83 -1.78
C ASP A 82 -9.82 2.53 -0.65
N VAL A 83 -8.53 2.43 -0.99
CA VAL A 83 -7.46 2.26 0.00
C VAL A 83 -7.29 3.50 0.86
N ILE A 84 -7.30 4.69 0.25
CA ILE A 84 -7.20 5.96 1.00
C ILE A 84 -8.37 6.14 1.97
N ARG A 85 -9.58 5.72 1.58
CA ARG A 85 -10.77 5.77 2.43
C ARG A 85 -10.80 4.68 3.51
N GLY A 86 -9.89 3.72 3.47
CA GLY A 86 -9.89 2.55 4.35
C GLY A 86 -11.00 1.54 4.01
N GLU A 87 -11.65 1.66 2.86
CA GLU A 87 -12.68 0.74 2.35
C GLU A 87 -12.04 -0.53 1.78
N LYS A 88 -10.77 -0.45 1.39
CA LYS A 88 -9.99 -1.57 0.86
C LYS A 88 -8.63 -1.69 1.54
N LYS A 89 -8.24 -2.93 1.81
CA LYS A 89 -6.90 -3.22 2.34
C LYS A 89 -5.81 -3.09 1.29
N TYR A 90 -4.64 -2.72 1.77
CA TYR A 90 -3.44 -2.53 0.97
C TYR A 90 -3.01 -3.76 0.17
N GLU A 91 -3.15 -4.94 0.79
CA GLU A 91 -2.86 -6.22 0.13
C GLU A 91 -3.76 -6.47 -1.08
N GLY A 92 -5.03 -6.06 -1.01
CA GLY A 92 -5.99 -6.18 -2.11
C GLY A 92 -5.58 -5.32 -3.30
N PHE A 93 -5.22 -4.05 -3.05
CA PHE A 93 -4.76 -3.16 -4.10
C PHE A 93 -3.45 -3.62 -4.75
N TYR A 94 -2.49 -4.11 -3.94
CA TYR A 94 -1.26 -4.70 -4.46
C TYR A 94 -1.55 -5.91 -5.38
N LYS A 95 -2.47 -6.80 -4.98
CA LYS A 95 -2.89 -7.94 -5.81
C LYS A 95 -3.50 -7.49 -7.14
N ASP A 96 -4.33 -6.44 -7.13
CA ASP A 96 -4.93 -5.90 -8.36
C ASP A 96 -3.87 -5.38 -9.33
N ILE A 97 -2.90 -4.61 -8.83
CA ILE A 97 -1.78 -4.11 -9.63
C ILE A 97 -1.02 -5.27 -10.27
N ILE A 98 -0.62 -6.27 -9.47
CA ILE A 98 0.14 -7.43 -9.97
C ILE A 98 -0.68 -8.23 -10.99
N SER A 99 -1.98 -8.40 -10.76
CA SER A 99 -2.88 -9.06 -11.70
C SER A 99 -2.94 -8.34 -13.06
N ARG A 100 -3.03 -7.00 -13.05
CA ARG A 100 -3.04 -6.21 -14.30
C ARG A 100 -1.71 -6.26 -15.04
N ILE A 101 -0.60 -6.23 -14.31
CA ILE A 101 0.74 -6.41 -14.89
C ILE A 101 0.86 -7.78 -15.56
N LYS A 102 0.39 -8.85 -14.90
CA LYS A 102 0.45 -10.23 -15.42
C LYS A 102 -0.46 -10.47 -16.63
N THR A 103 -1.62 -9.83 -16.67
CA THR A 103 -2.59 -10.01 -17.77
C THR A 103 -2.25 -9.20 -19.02
N ARG A 104 -1.41 -8.16 -18.91
CA ARG A 104 -1.03 -7.27 -20.04
C ARG A 104 0.47 -6.96 -20.20
N PRO A 105 1.43 -7.90 -19.99
CA PRO A 105 2.85 -7.57 -19.93
C PRO A 105 3.41 -6.98 -21.24
N TRP A 106 3.00 -7.48 -22.40
CA TRP A 106 3.49 -7.04 -23.72
C TRP A 106 2.99 -5.64 -24.09
N LYS A 107 1.74 -5.27 -23.74
CA LYS A 107 1.21 -3.92 -23.96
C LYS A 107 1.95 -2.88 -23.11
N LEU A 108 2.26 -3.23 -21.86
CA LEU A 108 3.03 -2.37 -20.95
C LEU A 108 4.49 -2.25 -21.41
N ALA A 109 5.12 -3.35 -21.83
CA ALA A 109 6.47 -3.35 -22.39
C ALA A 109 6.57 -2.50 -23.65
N ILE A 110 5.61 -2.61 -24.59
CA ILE A 110 5.59 -1.81 -25.82
C ILE A 110 5.41 -0.31 -25.52
N ARG A 111 4.51 0.07 -24.60
CA ARG A 111 4.33 1.47 -24.20
C ARG A 111 5.56 2.02 -23.48
N TRP A 112 6.19 1.23 -22.62
CA TRP A 112 7.43 1.60 -21.94
C TRP A 112 8.58 1.82 -22.93
N ILE A 113 8.77 0.89 -23.89
CA ILE A 113 9.78 1.03 -24.96
C ILE A 113 9.49 2.27 -25.82
N LYS A 114 8.25 2.47 -26.27
CA LYS A 114 7.85 3.66 -27.05
C LYS A 114 8.07 4.96 -26.25
N GLY A 115 7.77 4.97 -24.95
CA GLY A 115 8.03 6.11 -24.06
C GLY A 115 9.52 6.40 -23.88
N PHE A 116 10.34 5.35 -23.73
CA PHE A 116 11.79 5.46 -23.62
C PHE A 116 12.42 6.05 -24.90
N PHE A 117 12.02 5.57 -26.08
CA PHE A 117 12.50 6.12 -27.36
C PHE A 117 12.01 7.55 -27.63
N ARG A 118 10.84 7.95 -27.12
CA ARG A 118 10.32 9.32 -27.28
C ARG A 118 11.04 10.35 -26.40
N SER A 119 11.66 9.92 -25.29
CA SER A 119 12.45 10.76 -24.39
C SER A 119 13.87 11.03 -24.90
N LYS A 120 14.47 10.07 -25.63
CA LYS A 120 15.87 10.14 -26.09
C LYS A 120 16.08 10.88 -27.42
N GLY A 121 15.01 11.46 -27.98
CA GLY A 121 15.00 12.17 -29.26
C GLY A 121 14.81 13.69 -29.16
N ARG A 122 15.02 14.28 -27.98
CA ARG A 122 15.12 15.74 -27.76
C ARG A 122 16.48 16.09 -27.20
#